data_AF-A0A7S0Q1Y9-F1
#
_entry.id   AF-A0A7S0Q1Y9-F1
#
_cell.length_a   1.000
_cell.length_b   1.000
_cell.length_c   1.000
_cell.angle_alpha   90.00
_cell.angle_beta   90.00
_cell.angle_gamma   90.00
#
_symmetry.space_group_name_H-M   'P 1'
#
loop_
_entity.id
_entity.type
_entity.pdbx_description
1 polymer ?
#
loop_
_entity_poly.entity_id
_entity_poly.type
_entity_poly.pdbx_seq_one_letter_code
_entity_poly.pdbx_strand_id
1 'polypeptide(L)'
;HASTLRQLIKRPELYPVLFLLLFPFASVSTITWVVLLALIDKNDEYQLTNYILLFRSSFFLVCGVYWSIKGFLMLYLCSTSVHTTCLLSGPGVSSTQALKISMTIMRLVCGWIAFVLLVRLRE
;
A
#
# COMPACT_ATOMS: atom_id res chain seq x y z
N HIS A 1 13.12 25.14 -13.97
CA HIS A 1 12.05 24.60 -13.13
C HIS A 1 11.02 23.74 -13.87
N ALA A 2 10.53 24.11 -15.06
CA ALA A 2 9.61 23.26 -15.84
C ALA A 2 10.28 21.99 -16.46
N SER A 3 11.60 22.00 -16.63
CA SER A 3 12.38 20.85 -17.12
C SER A 3 12.45 19.69 -16.13
N THR A 4 12.45 19.98 -14.83
CA THR A 4 12.54 18.99 -13.74
C THR A 4 11.23 18.20 -13.60
N LEU A 5 10.08 18.87 -13.73
CA LEU A 5 8.75 18.23 -13.72
C LEU A 5 8.53 17.30 -14.92
N ARG A 6 9.03 17.71 -16.10
CA ARG A 6 8.92 16.91 -17.33
C ARG A 6 9.81 15.66 -17.31
N GLN A 7 10.88 15.64 -16.50
CA GLN A 7 11.70 14.44 -16.29
C GLN A 7 11.07 13.44 -15.31
N LEU A 8 10.26 13.91 -14.34
CA LEU A 8 9.51 13.03 -13.44
C LEU A 8 8.44 12.20 -14.20
N ILE A 9 7.81 12.79 -15.22
CA ILE A 9 6.75 12.17 -16.05
C ILE A 9 7.32 11.17 -17.08
N LYS A 10 8.63 11.17 -17.32
CA LYS A 10 9.24 10.43 -18.43
C LYS A 10 9.65 8.98 -18.11
N ARG A 11 9.25 8.42 -16.95
CA ARG A 11 9.49 7.02 -16.59
C ARG A 11 8.23 6.19 -16.88
N PRO A 12 8.04 5.67 -18.12
CA PRO A 12 6.84 4.93 -18.53
C PRO A 12 6.60 3.64 -17.74
N GLU A 13 7.61 3.16 -17.02
CA GLU A 13 7.56 1.95 -16.20
C GLU A 13 6.78 2.14 -14.89
N LEU A 14 6.46 3.38 -14.52
CA LEU A 14 5.68 3.69 -13.33
C LEU A 14 4.17 3.51 -13.54
N TYR A 15 3.67 3.65 -14.78
CA TYR A 15 2.25 3.53 -15.12
C TYR A 15 1.64 2.15 -14.86
N PRO A 16 2.26 1.01 -15.25
CA PRO A 16 1.70 -0.30 -14.97
C PRO A 16 1.67 -0.59 -13.46
N VAL A 17 2.64 -0.08 -12.69
CA VAL A 17 2.66 -0.26 -11.23
C VAL A 17 1.61 0.63 -10.54
N LEU A 18 1.39 1.85 -11.03
CA LEU A 18 0.31 2.72 -10.56
C LEU A 18 -1.08 2.10 -10.81
N PHE A 19 -1.26 1.47 -11.98
CA PHE A 19 -2.48 0.73 -12.32
C PHE A 19 -2.67 -0.51 -11.44
N LEU A 20 -1.58 -1.23 -11.14
CA LEU A 20 -1.61 -2.38 -10.22
C LEU A 20 -1.88 -1.96 -8.77
N LEU A 21 -1.46 -0.76 -8.36
CA LEU A 21 -1.73 -0.17 -7.05
C LEU A 21 -3.20 0.18 -6.81
N LEU A 22 -3.94 0.40 -7.90
CA LEU A 22 -5.39 0.67 -7.90
C LEU A 22 -6.22 -0.59 -7.62
N PHE A 23 -5.63 -1.79 -7.73
CA PHE A 23 -6.32 -3.02 -7.40
C PHE A 23 -6.30 -3.25 -5.87
N PRO A 24 -7.47 -3.25 -5.20
CA PRO A 24 -7.59 -3.36 -3.74
C PRO A 24 -7.38 -4.80 -3.23
N PHE A 25 -6.53 -5.59 -3.88
CA PHE A 25 -6.13 -6.91 -3.39
C PHE A 25 -4.92 -6.76 -2.46
N ALA A 26 -5.18 -6.89 -1.16
CA ALA A 26 -4.18 -6.70 -0.09
C ALA A 26 -2.86 -7.48 -0.31
N SER A 27 -2.95 -8.68 -0.88
CA SER A 27 -1.78 -9.53 -1.17
C SER A 27 -0.98 -9.05 -2.40
N VAL A 28 -1.68 -8.65 -3.48
CA VAL A 28 -1.05 -8.14 -4.70
C VAL A 28 -0.34 -6.82 -4.42
N SER A 29 -0.97 -5.96 -3.60
CA SER A 29 -0.39 -4.68 -3.18
C SER A 29 0.96 -4.85 -2.49
N THR A 30 1.10 -5.80 -1.56
CA THR A 30 2.36 -5.99 -0.81
C THR A 30 3.49 -6.48 -1.70
N ILE A 31 3.24 -7.50 -2.54
CA ILE A 31 4.24 -8.03 -3.47
C ILE A 31 4.70 -6.95 -4.45
N THR A 32 3.77 -6.13 -4.93
CA THR A 32 4.07 -5.00 -5.81
C THR A 32 5.07 -4.04 -5.18
N TRP A 33 4.91 -3.69 -3.90
CA TRP A 33 5.83 -2.80 -3.19
C TRP A 33 7.23 -3.39 -3.01
N VAL A 34 7.32 -4.71 -2.80
CA VAL A 34 8.61 -5.43 -2.71
C VAL A 34 9.32 -5.44 -4.06
N VAL A 35 8.59 -5.76 -5.14
CA VAL A 35 9.13 -5.76 -6.50
C VAL A 35 9.58 -4.37 -6.89
N LEU A 36 8.79 -3.34 -6.58
CA LEU A 36 9.17 -1.97 -6.89
C LEU A 36 10.42 -1.53 -6.10
N LEU A 37 10.57 -1.94 -4.83
CA LEU A 37 11.82 -1.70 -4.07
C LEU A 37 13.03 -2.42 -4.69
N ALA A 38 12.83 -3.61 -5.26
CA ALA A 38 13.88 -4.34 -5.95
C ALA A 38 14.31 -3.62 -7.25
N LEU A 39 13.34 -3.09 -8.02
CA LEU A 39 13.54 -2.47 -9.34
C LEU A 39 14.07 -1.03 -9.28
N ILE A 40 13.75 -0.25 -8.24
CA ILE A 40 14.27 1.13 -8.15
C ILE A 40 15.78 1.15 -7.95
N ASP A 41 16.41 2.20 -8.48
CA ASP A 41 17.81 2.49 -8.21
C ASP A 41 17.96 2.97 -6.77
N LYS A 42 18.76 2.24 -5.98
CA LYS A 42 18.97 2.49 -4.55
C LYS A 42 20.01 3.59 -4.31
N ASN A 43 20.72 4.02 -5.36
CA ASN A 43 21.71 5.09 -5.32
C ASN A 43 21.13 6.45 -5.78
N ASP A 44 19.86 6.51 -6.19
CA ASP A 44 19.19 7.74 -6.60
C ASP A 44 18.25 8.23 -5.49
N GLU A 45 18.63 9.34 -4.84
CA GLU A 45 17.86 9.97 -3.74
C GLU A 45 16.41 10.29 -4.14
N TYR A 46 16.19 10.71 -5.39
CA TYR A 46 14.86 11.10 -5.86
C TYR A 46 13.93 9.90 -6.00
N GLN A 47 14.44 8.78 -6.52
CA GLN A 47 13.67 7.55 -6.67
C GLN A 47 13.28 6.98 -5.32
N LEU A 48 14.21 6.97 -4.37
CA LEU A 48 14.00 6.44 -3.03
C LEU A 48 13.05 7.31 -2.20
N THR A 49 13.16 8.63 -2.33
CA THR A 49 12.22 9.57 -1.68
C THR A 49 10.81 9.41 -2.25
N ASN A 50 10.67 9.32 -3.58
CA ASN A 50 9.37 9.15 -4.21
C ASN A 50 8.72 7.81 -3.84
N TYR A 51 9.52 6.74 -3.70
CA TYR A 51 9.07 5.46 -3.17
C TYR A 51 8.43 5.60 -1.79
N ILE A 52 9.12 6.26 -0.84
CA ILE A 52 8.65 6.42 0.54
C ILE A 52 7.36 7.25 0.60
N LEU A 53 7.28 8.33 -0.19
CA LEU A 53 6.10 9.19 -0.23
C LEU A 53 4.87 8.46 -0.80
N LEU A 54 5.04 7.72 -1.90
CA LEU A 54 3.96 6.92 -2.49
C LEU A 54 3.56 5.75 -1.57
N PHE A 55 4.53 5.13 -0.91
CA PHE A 55 4.29 4.07 0.07
C PHE A 55 3.40 4.55 1.22
N ARG A 56 3.73 5.71 1.82
CA ARG A 56 2.98 6.25 2.95
C ARG A 56 1.60 6.75 2.54
N SER A 57 1.49 7.37 1.37
CA SER A 57 0.21 7.84 0.82
C SER A 57 -0.74 6.67 0.55
N SER A 58 -0.24 5.60 -0.06
CA SER A 58 -1.05 4.39 -0.30
C SER A 58 -1.44 3.66 0.98
N PHE A 59 -0.60 3.69 2.02
CA PHE A 59 -0.95 3.14 3.33
C PHE A 59 -2.13 3.90 3.96
N PHE A 60 -2.12 5.24 3.90
CA PHE A 60 -3.23 6.06 4.38
C PHE A 60 -4.54 5.77 3.61
N LEU A 61 -4.48 5.69 2.27
CA LEU A 61 -5.67 5.43 1.45
C LEU A 61 -6.24 4.03 1.69
N VAL A 62 -5.39 3.00 1.78
CA VAL A 62 -5.85 1.63 1.96
C VAL A 62 -6.25 1.38 3.42
N CYS A 63 -5.33 1.54 4.37
CA CYS A 63 -5.56 1.24 5.80
C CYS A 63 -6.48 2.26 6.48
N GLY A 64 -6.41 3.54 6.09
CA GLY A 64 -7.31 4.57 6.60
C GLY A 64 -8.66 4.54 5.89
N VAL A 65 -8.69 4.94 4.62
CA VAL A 65 -9.96 5.23 3.92
C VAL A 65 -10.72 3.95 3.54
N TYR A 66 -10.11 3.05 2.78
CA TYR A 66 -10.80 1.87 2.24
C TYR A 66 -11.31 0.94 3.33
N TRP A 67 -10.46 0.59 4.31
CA TRP A 67 -10.87 -0.28 5.41
C TRP A 67 -11.93 0.35 6.32
N SER A 68 -11.88 1.67 6.55
CA SER A 68 -12.92 2.37 7.32
C SER A 68 -14.26 2.36 6.60
N ILE A 69 -14.30 2.65 5.29
CA ILE A 69 -15.53 2.60 4.50
C ILE A 69 -16.09 1.17 4.49
N LYS A 70 -15.24 0.17 4.25
CA LYS A 70 -15.66 -1.24 4.25
C LYS A 70 -16.20 -1.67 5.62
N GLY A 71 -15.54 -1.28 6.71
CA GLY A 71 -15.98 -1.56 8.08
C GLY A 71 -17.32 -0.91 8.38
N PHE A 72 -17.48 0.37 8.01
CA PHE A 72 -18.74 1.09 8.15
C PHE A 72 -19.89 0.42 7.38
N LEU A 73 -19.68 0.06 6.11
CA LEU A 73 -20.71 -0.62 5.31
C LEU A 73 -21.09 -1.98 5.90
N MET A 74 -20.12 -2.77 6.37
CA MET A 74 -20.42 -4.04 7.04
C MET A 74 -21.22 -3.83 8.33
N LEU A 75 -20.86 -2.84 9.16
CA LEU A 75 -21.61 -2.51 10.36
C LEU A 75 -23.03 -2.02 10.04
N TYR A 76 -23.19 -1.17 9.03
CA TYR A 76 -24.49 -0.65 8.61
C TYR A 76 -25.42 -1.76 8.09
N LEU A 77 -24.90 -2.66 7.24
CA LEU A 77 -25.67 -3.82 6.76
C LEU A 77 -26.00 -4.77 7.90
N CYS A 78 -25.10 -4.91 8.87
CA CYS A 78 -25.32 -5.75 10.04
C CYS A 78 -26.39 -5.18 10.98
N SER A 79 -26.45 -3.86 11.17
CA SER A 79 -27.43 -3.24 12.04
C SER A 79 -28.83 -3.14 11.41
N THR A 80 -28.92 -3.17 10.07
CA THR A 80 -30.18 -3.00 9.33
C THR A 80 -30.79 -4.31 8.84
N SER A 81 -30.02 -5.41 8.76
CA SER A 81 -30.52 -6.72 8.33
C SER A 81 -30.81 -7.66 9.53
N VAL A 82 -31.94 -8.38 9.48
CA VAL A 82 -32.35 -9.37 10.50
C VAL A 82 -31.61 -10.70 10.33
N HIS A 83 -30.37 -10.68 9.84
CA HIS A 83 -29.59 -11.89 9.60
C HIS A 83 -28.61 -12.14 10.75
N THR A 84 -28.77 -13.28 11.42
CA THR A 84 -27.96 -13.79 12.56
C THR A 84 -26.49 -14.07 12.22
N THR A 85 -26.08 -13.90 10.96
CA THR A 85 -24.73 -14.22 10.48
C THR A 85 -23.69 -13.15 10.79
N CYS A 86 -24.06 -12.00 11.36
CA CYS A 86 -23.12 -10.96 11.79
C CYS A 86 -22.05 -11.45 12.77
N LEU A 87 -22.36 -12.46 13.60
CA LEU A 87 -21.42 -13.01 14.57
C LEU A 87 -20.32 -13.85 13.88
N LEU A 88 -20.59 -14.37 12.68
CA LEU A 88 -19.67 -15.21 11.88
C LEU A 88 -19.01 -14.45 10.71
N SER A 89 -19.72 -13.48 10.12
CA SER A 89 -19.29 -12.70 8.95
C SER A 89 -19.00 -11.23 9.28
N GLY A 90 -18.81 -10.93 10.56
CA GLY A 90 -18.57 -9.57 11.05
C GLY A 90 -17.28 -8.95 10.50
N PRO A 91 -17.16 -7.61 10.57
CA PRO A 91 -15.95 -6.91 10.14
C PRO A 91 -14.76 -7.40 10.95
N GLY A 92 -13.79 -8.02 10.27
CA GLY A 92 -12.62 -8.59 10.93
C GLY A 92 -12.78 -10.04 11.38
N VAL A 93 -13.65 -10.83 10.75
CA VAL A 93 -13.64 -12.30 10.89
C VAL A 93 -13.43 -12.90 9.49
N SER A 94 -12.19 -13.25 9.16
CA SER A 94 -11.91 -13.96 7.90
C SER A 94 -10.80 -14.98 8.12
N SER A 95 -10.98 -16.21 7.62
CA SER A 95 -9.99 -17.29 7.74
C SER A 95 -8.58 -16.93 7.21
N THR A 96 -8.46 -15.88 6.38
CA THR A 96 -7.19 -15.40 5.82
C THR A 96 -6.59 -14.20 6.57
N GLN A 97 -7.05 -13.90 7.79
CA GLN A 97 -6.58 -12.73 8.56
C GLN A 97 -5.10 -12.78 8.92
N ALA A 98 -4.60 -13.93 9.36
CA ALA A 98 -3.18 -14.08 9.70
C ALA A 98 -2.27 -13.75 8.50
N LEU A 99 -2.63 -14.23 7.30
CA LEU A 99 -1.91 -13.93 6.07
C LEU A 99 -1.96 -12.44 5.72
N LYS A 100 -3.11 -11.78 5.88
CA LYS A 100 -3.26 -10.33 5.63
C LYS A 100 -2.41 -9.50 6.59
N ILE A 101 -2.38 -9.86 7.87
CA ILE A 101 -1.55 -9.19 8.89
C ILE A 101 -0.07 -9.40 8.56
N SER A 102 0.34 -10.63 8.28
CA SER A 102 1.72 -10.96 7.91
C SER A 102 2.21 -10.15 6.70
N MET A 103 1.40 -10.07 5.64
CA MET A 103 1.74 -9.28 4.45
C MET A 103 1.83 -7.78 4.76
N THR A 104 0.99 -7.28 5.67
CA THR A 104 1.05 -5.87 6.11
C THR A 104 2.34 -5.57 6.88
N ILE A 105 2.78 -6.49 7.75
CA ILE A 105 4.06 -6.35 8.47
C ILE A 105 5.23 -6.36 7.47
N MET A 106 5.22 -7.30 6.52
CA MET A 106 6.25 -7.35 5.47
C MET A 106 6.32 -6.04 4.67
N ARG A 107 5.17 -5.46 4.35
CA ARG A 107 5.07 -4.16 3.69
C ARG A 107 5.71 -3.04 4.53
N LEU A 108 5.49 -3.02 5.85
CA LEU A 108 6.11 -2.04 6.75
C LEU A 108 7.64 -2.17 6.78
N VAL A 109 8.16 -3.40 6.78
CA VAL A 109 9.59 -3.66 6.73
C VAL A 109 10.22 -3.07 5.46
N CYS A 110 9.57 -3.20 4.29
CA CYS A 110 10.05 -2.57 3.05
C CYS A 110 10.18 -1.05 3.15
N GLY A 111 9.23 -0.38 3.81
CA GLY A 111 9.29 1.07 4.05
C GLY A 111 10.49 1.47 4.92
N TRP A 112 10.78 0.70 5.97
CA TRP A 112 11.95 0.91 6.83
C TRP A 112 13.26 0.66 6.09
N ILE A 113 13.34 -0.39 5.27
CA ILE A 113 14.53 -0.66 4.44
C ILE A 113 14.80 0.51 3.50
N ALA A 114 13.77 1.02 2.82
CA ALA A 114 13.92 2.19 1.95
C ALA A 114 14.39 3.44 2.72
N PHE A 115 13.90 3.64 3.95
CA PHE A 115 14.33 4.74 4.80
C PHE A 115 15.80 4.62 5.24
N VAL A 116 16.24 3.42 5.66
CA VAL A 116 17.65 3.16 6.02
C VAL A 116 18.59 3.38 4.84
N LEU A 117 18.20 2.91 3.65
CA LEU A 117 18.95 3.15 2.41
C LEU A 117 19.10 4.65 2.11
N LEU A 118 18.05 5.44 2.37
CA LEU A 118 18.07 6.88 2.13
C LEU A 118 19.01 7.61 3.08
N VAL A 119 19.02 7.20 4.35
CA VAL A 119 19.96 7.76 5.34
C VAL A 119 21.39 7.43 4.95
N ARG A 120 21.68 6.18 4.57
CA ARG A 120 23.02 5.75 4.17
C ARG A 120 23.56 6.44 2.91
N LEU A 121 22.70 6.79 1.97
CA LEU A 121 23.10 7.47 0.73
C LEU A 121 23.47 8.94 0.96
N ARG A 122 22.93 9.54 2.04
CA ARG A 122 23.18 10.94 2.41
C ARG A 122 24.49 11.14 3.19
N GLU A 123 24.93 10.11 3.90
CA GLU A 123 26.23 10.07 4.61
C GLU A 123 27.39 9.93 3.63
#